data_AF-A0A835REJ2-F1
#
_entry.id   AF-A0A835REJ2-F1
#
_cell.length_a   1.000
_cell.length_b   1.000
_cell.length_c   1.000
_cell.angle_alpha   90.00
_cell.angle_beta   90.00
_cell.angle_gamma   90.00
#
_symmetry.space_group_name_H-M   'P 1'
#
loop_
_entity.id
_entity.type
_entity.pdbx_description
1 polymer ?
#
loop_
_entity_poly.entity_id
_entity_poly.type
_entity_poly.pdbx_seq_one_letter_code
_entity_poly.pdbx_strand_id
1 'polypeptide(L)'
;MQEFDQAMQHLEEKYGFMVSEHQYISRKDEGDKTIVFERGNLVFVFNFHWSNSYFGYRIGCFKPGKYKVVLNSDDKRFGGFGRIDPSVDCFSAEGTHNNRPHSLLVYAPSRTAVVYALSDD
;
A
#
# COMPACT_ATOMS: atom_id res chain seq x y z
N MET A 1 -11.39 13.57 7.89
CA MET A 1 -12.28 12.43 7.55
C MET A 1 -12.94 12.62 6.18
N GLN A 2 -13.65 13.72 5.91
CA GLN A 2 -14.24 14.00 4.59
C GLN A 2 -13.20 14.03 3.45
N GLU A 3 -12.03 14.65 3.67
CA GLU A 3 -10.98 14.70 2.65
C GLU A 3 -10.42 13.31 2.28
N PHE A 4 -10.33 12.40 3.27
CA PHE A 4 -9.86 11.05 3.01
C PHE A 4 -10.89 10.26 2.20
N ASP A 5 -12.18 10.40 2.52
CA ASP A 5 -13.26 9.80 1.74
C ASP A 5 -13.24 10.29 0.29
N GLN A 6 -13.11 11.61 0.09
CA GLN A 6 -12.98 12.20 -1.24
C GLN A 6 -11.75 11.67 -1.98
N ALA A 7 -10.60 11.53 -1.31
CA ALA A 7 -9.40 10.98 -1.91
C ALA A 7 -9.55 9.50 -2.29
N MET A 8 -10.29 8.71 -1.52
CA MET A 8 -10.61 7.32 -1.87
C MET A 8 -11.51 7.23 -3.10
N GLN A 9 -12.51 8.10 -3.22
CA GLN A 9 -13.38 8.16 -4.41
C GLN A 9 -12.58 8.53 -5.67
N HIS A 10 -11.72 9.55 -5.59
CA HIS A 10 -10.83 9.93 -6.69
C HIS A 10 -9.83 8.84 -7.07
N LEU A 11 -9.35 8.08 -6.08
CA LEU A 11 -8.48 6.92 -6.34
C LEU A 11 -9.23 5.85 -7.14
N GLU A 12 -10.49 5.58 -6.80
CA GLU A 12 -11.32 4.65 -7.56
C GLU A 12 -11.61 5.17 -8.97
N GLU A 13 -11.96 6.45 -9.13
CA GLU A 13 -12.19 7.05 -10.45
C GLU A 13 -10.96 6.93 -11.36
N LYS A 14 -9.76 7.09 -10.80
CA LYS A 14 -8.50 7.03 -11.55
C LYS A 14 -8.05 5.60 -11.90
N TYR A 15 -8.21 4.64 -10.99
CA TYR A 15 -7.64 3.30 -11.13
C TYR A 15 -8.68 2.20 -11.38
N GLY A 16 -9.97 2.45 -11.15
CA GLY A 16 -11.07 1.49 -11.35
C GLY A 16 -10.85 0.19 -10.59
N PHE A 17 -10.34 0.25 -9.36
CA PHE A 17 -9.97 -0.96 -8.62
C PHE A 17 -11.22 -1.74 -8.15
N MET A 18 -12.38 -1.12 -7.97
CA MET A 18 -13.59 -1.83 -7.56
C MET A 18 -14.11 -2.78 -8.64
N VAL A 19 -14.01 -2.39 -9.91
CA VAL A 19 -14.45 -3.19 -11.07
C VAL A 19 -13.39 -4.17 -11.58
N SER A 20 -12.18 -4.12 -11.02
CA SER A 20 -11.10 -5.02 -11.43
C SER A 20 -11.36 -6.46 -11.00
N GLU A 21 -11.19 -7.40 -11.94
CA GLU A 21 -11.26 -8.84 -11.65
C GLU A 21 -10.09 -9.31 -10.78
N HIS A 22 -8.96 -8.59 -10.81
CA HIS A 22 -7.79 -8.97 -10.03
C HIS A 22 -7.98 -8.58 -8.57
N GLN A 23 -8.10 -9.58 -7.70
CA GLN A 23 -8.09 -9.44 -6.25
C GLN A 23 -7.20 -10.54 -5.65
N TYR A 24 -6.21 -10.16 -4.85
CA TYR A 24 -5.33 -11.13 -4.20
C TYR A 24 -4.88 -10.67 -2.82
N ILE A 25 -5.16 -11.45 -1.77
CA ILE A 25 -4.67 -11.14 -0.42
C ILE A 25 -3.31 -11.83 -0.26
N SER A 26 -2.23 -11.05 -0.25
CA SER A 26 -0.89 -11.59 -0.09
C SER A 26 -0.57 -11.88 1.37
N ARG A 27 -0.98 -11.02 2.31
CA ARG A 27 -0.67 -11.22 3.74
C ARG A 27 -1.85 -10.88 4.63
N LYS A 28 -2.06 -11.73 5.64
CA LYS A 28 -2.98 -11.54 6.77
C LYS A 28 -2.27 -11.99 8.04
N ASP A 29 -1.47 -11.09 8.60
CA ASP A 29 -0.60 -11.41 9.73
C ASP A 29 -1.26 -10.99 11.04
N GLU A 30 -1.53 -11.96 11.91
CA GLU A 30 -2.10 -11.70 13.24
C GLU A 30 -1.06 -11.21 14.23
N GLY A 31 0.21 -11.55 14.10
CA GLY A 31 1.28 -11.06 14.98
C GLY A 31 1.57 -9.59 14.70
N ASP A 32 1.86 -9.31 13.43
CA ASP A 32 2.17 -7.96 12.96
C ASP A 32 0.91 -7.09 12.79
N LYS A 33 -0.28 -7.68 12.95
CA LYS A 33 -1.59 -7.02 12.72
C LYS A 33 -1.63 -6.28 11.39
N THR A 34 -1.07 -6.89 10.36
CA THR A 34 -0.87 -6.27 9.05
C THR A 34 -1.59 -7.06 7.96
N ILE A 35 -2.34 -6.36 7.13
CA ILE A 35 -3.05 -6.91 5.99
C ILE A 35 -2.47 -6.27 4.72
N VAL A 36 -2.10 -7.11 3.77
CA VAL A 36 -1.62 -6.69 2.45
C VAL A 36 -2.42 -7.41 1.39
N PHE A 37 -2.98 -6.64 0.45
CA PHE A 37 -3.68 -7.20 -0.68
C PHE A 37 -3.50 -6.35 -1.93
N GLU A 38 -3.78 -6.95 -3.06
CA GLU A 38 -3.76 -6.34 -4.38
C GLU A 38 -5.17 -6.28 -4.92
N ARG A 39 -5.48 -5.16 -5.58
CA ARG A 39 -6.72 -5.01 -6.33
C ARG A 39 -6.45 -4.19 -7.58
N GLY A 40 -6.68 -4.78 -8.75
CA GLY A 40 -6.19 -4.23 -10.01
C GLY A 40 -4.68 -4.07 -10.03
N ASN A 41 -4.19 -2.87 -10.34
CA ASN A 41 -2.77 -2.53 -10.35
C ASN A 41 -2.28 -1.89 -9.04
N LEU A 42 -3.11 -1.89 -8.00
CA LEU A 42 -2.83 -1.27 -6.71
C LEU A 42 -2.44 -2.32 -5.67
N VAL A 43 -1.47 -1.96 -4.82
CA VAL A 43 -1.08 -2.73 -3.63
C VAL A 43 -1.49 -1.94 -2.40
N PHE A 44 -2.35 -2.53 -1.58
CA PHE A 44 -2.85 -1.94 -0.35
C PHE A 44 -2.11 -2.54 0.85
N VAL A 45 -1.64 -1.67 1.74
CA VAL A 45 -0.93 -2.04 2.97
C VAL A 45 -1.66 -1.40 4.15
N PHE A 46 -2.20 -2.24 5.02
CA PHE A 46 -2.87 -1.83 6.25
C PHE A 46 -2.08 -2.34 7.45
N ASN A 47 -1.60 -1.43 8.28
CA ASN A 47 -1.04 -1.76 9.58
C ASN A 47 -2.04 -1.40 10.67
N PHE A 48 -2.71 -2.40 11.25
CA PHE A 48 -3.66 -2.25 12.35
C PHE A 48 -3.00 -2.39 13.73
N HIS A 49 -1.68 -2.57 13.79
CA HIS A 49 -0.99 -2.65 15.06
C HIS A 49 -1.13 -1.32 15.82
N TRP A 50 -1.48 -1.39 17.11
CA TRP A 50 -1.75 -0.21 17.93
C TRP A 50 -0.50 0.67 18.19
N SER A 51 0.66 0.04 18.38
CA SER A 51 1.95 0.72 18.65
C SER A 51 3.02 0.53 17.56
N ASN A 52 3.16 -0.67 17.00
CA ASN A 52 4.34 -1.04 16.23
C ASN A 52 4.31 -0.45 14.81
N SER A 53 5.43 0.16 14.45
CA SER A 53 5.71 0.66 13.10
C SER A 53 6.83 -0.16 12.51
N TYR A 54 6.71 -0.54 11.24
CA TYR A 54 7.65 -1.43 10.58
C TYR A 54 8.43 -0.70 9.50
N PHE A 55 9.75 -0.68 9.62
CA PHE A 55 10.66 -0.12 8.60
C PHE A 55 11.22 -1.24 7.73
N GLY A 56 11.23 -1.02 6.41
CA GLY A 56 11.67 -2.05 5.46
C GLY A 56 10.78 -3.31 5.49
N TYR A 57 9.48 -3.13 5.74
CA TYR A 57 8.54 -4.24 5.78
C TYR A 57 8.36 -4.82 4.39
N ARG A 58 8.63 -6.11 4.25
CA ARG A 58 8.56 -6.80 2.96
C ARG A 58 7.11 -7.17 2.64
N ILE A 59 6.65 -6.75 1.46
CA ILE A 59 5.32 -7.06 0.93
C ILE A 59 5.46 -7.70 -0.46
N GLY A 60 4.53 -8.59 -0.81
CA GLY A 60 4.52 -9.24 -2.13
C GLY A 60 3.79 -8.40 -3.16
N CYS A 61 4.26 -8.41 -4.41
CA CYS A 61 3.61 -7.74 -5.54
C CYS A 61 3.66 -8.59 -6.84
N PHE A 62 2.65 -8.44 -7.70
CA PHE A 62 2.56 -9.21 -8.95
C PHE A 62 3.47 -8.71 -10.05
N LYS A 63 3.45 -7.40 -10.29
CA LYS A 63 4.09 -6.78 -11.43
C LYS A 63 5.43 -6.22 -10.98
N PRO A 64 6.53 -6.52 -11.70
CA PRO A 64 7.77 -5.84 -11.45
C PRO A 64 7.66 -4.38 -11.94
N GLY A 65 8.36 -3.48 -11.27
CA GLY A 65 8.51 -2.10 -11.68
C GLY A 65 8.62 -1.15 -10.50
N LYS A 66 8.28 0.11 -10.80
CA LYS A 66 8.36 1.22 -9.87
C LYS A 66 6.99 1.51 -9.29
N TYR A 67 6.89 1.59 -7.97
CA TYR A 67 5.66 1.85 -7.24
C TYR A 67 5.73 3.21 -6.56
N LYS A 68 4.64 3.98 -6.68
CA LYS A 68 4.48 5.28 -6.03
C LYS A 68 3.32 5.25 -5.05
N VAL A 69 3.45 6.01 -3.96
CA VAL A 69 2.36 6.21 -3.01
C VAL A 69 1.29 7.06 -3.67
N VAL A 70 0.09 6.52 -3.82
CA VAL A 70 -1.06 7.22 -4.43
C VAL A 70 -2.11 7.64 -3.40
N LEU A 71 -2.13 6.96 -2.25
CA LEU A 71 -2.95 7.34 -1.11
C LEU A 71 -2.22 6.98 0.19
N ASN A 72 -2.16 7.92 1.11
CA ASN A 72 -1.54 7.74 2.42
C ASN A 72 -2.43 8.34 3.50
N SER A 73 -3.04 7.49 4.33
CA SER A 73 -3.86 7.95 5.47
C SER A 73 -3.08 8.71 6.55
N ASP A 74 -1.75 8.55 6.61
CA ASP A 74 -0.89 9.29 7.54
C ASP A 74 -0.56 10.71 7.03
N ASP A 75 -1.03 11.14 5.86
CA ASP A 75 -0.76 12.51 5.40
C ASP A 75 -1.37 13.55 6.35
N LYS A 76 -0.66 14.67 6.53
CA LYS A 76 -1.12 15.79 7.38
C LYS A 76 -2.48 16.35 6.97
N ARG A 77 -2.81 16.33 5.66
CA ARG A 77 -4.14 16.74 5.14
C ARG A 77 -5.26 15.91 5.75
N PHE A 78 -5.04 14.62 5.95
CA PHE A 78 -6.04 13.73 6.54
C PHE A 78 -6.03 13.71 8.08
N GLY A 79 -5.16 14.52 8.70
CA GLY A 79 -4.95 14.55 10.15
C GLY A 79 -3.94 13.52 10.66
N GLY A 80 -3.14 12.93 9.76
CA GLY A 80 -2.03 12.05 10.13
C GLY A 80 -0.74 12.81 10.47
N PHE A 81 0.34 12.07 10.76
CA PHE A 81 1.60 12.65 11.21
C PHE A 81 2.56 13.07 10.07
N GLY A 82 2.29 12.63 8.84
CA GLY A 82 3.10 12.89 7.65
C GLY A 82 4.45 12.19 7.68
N ARG A 83 4.49 10.92 8.12
CA ARG A 83 5.73 10.17 8.32
C ARG A 83 6.24 9.47 7.05
N ILE A 84 5.40 9.35 6.03
CA ILE A 84 5.73 8.73 4.75
C ILE A 84 5.94 9.84 3.74
N ASP A 85 7.08 9.81 3.05
CA ASP A 85 7.39 10.72 1.97
C ASP A 85 6.80 10.18 0.64
N PRO A 86 5.79 10.85 0.05
CA PRO A 86 5.17 10.39 -1.19
C PRO A 86 6.06 10.58 -2.43
N SER A 87 7.18 11.31 -2.32
CA SER A 87 8.13 11.49 -3.43
C SER A 87 9.09 10.31 -3.61
N VAL A 88 9.13 9.40 -2.63
CA VAL A 88 10.03 8.25 -2.64
C VAL A 88 9.44 7.13 -3.50
N ASP A 89 10.15 6.82 -4.58
CA ASP A 89 9.85 5.68 -5.44
C ASP A 89 10.23 4.35 -4.76
N CYS A 90 9.31 3.40 -4.75
CA CYS A 90 9.52 2.04 -4.25
C CYS A 90 9.79 1.09 -5.42
N PHE A 91 10.95 0.44 -5.45
CA PHE A 91 11.32 -0.48 -6.53
C PHE A 91 11.02 -1.92 -6.14
N SER A 92 10.37 -2.67 -7.03
CA SER A 92 10.19 -4.10 -6.83
C SER A 92 11.52 -4.83 -6.99
N ALA A 93 11.82 -5.74 -6.06
CA ALA A 93 12.90 -6.69 -6.19
C ALA A 93 12.35 -8.07 -6.59
N GLU A 94 13.15 -8.82 -7.36
CA GLU A 94 12.89 -10.23 -7.60
C GLU A 94 13.00 -11.03 -6.29
N GLY A 95 12.12 -12.02 -6.14
CA GLY A 95 12.17 -12.94 -5.01
C GLY A 95 10.78 -13.20 -4.47
N THR A 96 10.43 -14.48 -4.44
CA THR A 96 9.11 -14.93 -4.02
C THR A 96 8.84 -14.54 -2.57
N HIS A 97 7.75 -13.81 -2.34
CA HIS A 97 7.29 -13.47 -1.01
C HIS A 97 5.77 -13.51 -0.96
N ASN A 98 5.20 -14.20 0.04
CA ASN A 98 3.74 -14.31 0.21
C ASN A 98 3.01 -14.76 -1.07
N ASN A 99 3.54 -15.79 -1.75
CA ASN A 99 3.03 -16.32 -3.02
C ASN A 99 2.98 -15.32 -4.19
N ARG A 100 3.77 -14.25 -4.13
CA ARG A 100 3.98 -13.31 -5.24
C ARG A 100 5.41 -13.41 -5.78
N PRO A 101 5.60 -13.26 -7.10
CA PRO A 101 6.92 -13.40 -7.73
C PRO A 101 7.90 -12.28 -7.37
N HIS A 102 7.39 -11.09 -7.05
CA HIS A 102 8.18 -9.92 -6.70
C HIS A 102 7.82 -9.41 -5.30
N SER A 103 8.67 -8.55 -4.75
CA SER A 103 8.44 -7.94 -3.44
C SER A 103 8.93 -6.50 -3.37
N LEU A 104 8.32 -5.73 -2.47
CA LEU A 104 8.65 -4.34 -2.18
C LEU A 104 9.02 -4.22 -0.70
N LEU A 105 9.90 -3.28 -0.39
CA LEU A 105 10.19 -2.88 0.99
C LEU A 105 9.51 -1.55 1.25
N VAL A 106 8.62 -1.50 2.25
CA VAL A 106 7.83 -0.31 2.56
C VAL A 106 8.01 0.09 4.03
N TYR A 107 7.73 1.36 4.32
CA TYR A 107 7.53 1.82 5.69
C TYR A 107 6.05 1.75 6.02
N ALA A 108 5.69 0.97 7.05
CA ALA A 108 4.31 0.77 7.51
C ALA A 108 4.16 1.27 8.95
N PRO A 109 3.84 2.56 9.17
CA PRO A 109 3.58 3.08 10.50
C PRO A 109 2.36 2.43 11.17
N SER A 110 2.30 2.48 12.51
CA SER A 110 1.15 1.98 13.26
C SER A 110 -0.14 2.72 12.90
N ARG A 111 -1.25 1.97 12.76
CA ARG A 111 -2.60 2.47 12.46
C ARG A 111 -2.69 3.26 11.16
N THR A 112 -2.00 2.82 10.11
CA THR A 112 -2.03 3.48 8.79
C THR A 112 -2.46 2.52 7.69
N ALA A 113 -3.17 3.09 6.71
CA ALA A 113 -3.41 2.54 5.38
C ALA A 113 -2.61 3.33 4.33
N VAL A 114 -1.86 2.61 3.50
CA VAL A 114 -1.05 3.17 2.42
C VAL A 114 -1.31 2.36 1.16
N VAL A 115 -1.49 3.05 0.03
CA VAL A 115 -1.77 2.45 -1.26
C VAL A 115 -0.67 2.82 -2.24
N TYR A 116 -0.13 1.81 -2.89
CA TYR A 116 0.92 1.93 -3.90
C TYR A 116 0.34 1.59 -5.27
N ALA A 117 0.66 2.38 -6.28
CA ALA A 117 0.35 2.08 -7.68
C ALA A 117 1.64 1.86 -8.46
N LEU A 118 1.59 0.95 -9.42
CA LEU A 118 2.64 0.85 -10.44
C LEU A 118 2.68 2.16 -11.25
N SER A 119 3.87 2.72 -11.40
CA SER A 119 4.14 3.92 -12.20
C SER A 119 4.59 3.49 -13.59
N ASP A 120 3.89 3.93 -14.62
CA ASP A 120 4.20 3.68 -16.04
C ASP A 120 5.21 4.71 -16.60
N ASP A 121 6.25 5.08 -15.83
CA ASP A 121 7.30 5.99 -16.34
C ASP A 121 8.06 5.36 -17.53
#